data_AF-A0A955X6W5-F1
#
_entry.id   AF-A0A955X6W5-F1
#
_cell.length_a   1.000
_cell.length_b   1.000
_cell.length_c   1.000
_cell.angle_alpha   90.00
_cell.angle_beta   90.00
_cell.angle_gamma   90.00
#
_symmetry.space_group_name_H-M   'P 1'
#
loop_
_entity.id
_entity.type
_entity.pdbx_description
1 polymer ?
#
loop_
_entity_poly.entity_id
_entity_poly.type
_entity_poly.pdbx_seq_one_letter_code
_entity_poly.pdbx_strand_id
1 'polypeptide(L)'
;MLSPSDGETMSSTGNSVHFEGFDYTSGTRVNIQVYNPSSRGFDPLTSATTGATPYSYDGSNWYYWTASQSIPSTYWRGGRKGGSYAKVRTLRSNGSSINSVRSDWETCQTQYPGVSEFIAHCASDQSPNANLYTTSYPRNVDLILDLILFAPSGTTLRVHNAGRAGRVTRAECSSIRRASTRTYSQRIDPGQTLDLAIGFTPSYYGERITCTVFGEDLEGHAEALTCTTSGGVTTCGDNSRTTVF
;
A
#
# COMPACT_ATOMS: atom_id res chain seq x y z
N MET A 1 -7.46 -14.71 -3.93
CA MET A 1 -7.15 -14.01 -5.18
C MET A 1 -5.65 -14.06 -5.32
N LEU A 2 -5.18 -14.80 -6.32
CA LEU A 2 -3.77 -14.98 -6.64
C LEU A 2 -3.30 -13.91 -7.63
N SER A 3 -4.15 -13.58 -8.60
CA SER A 3 -3.96 -12.45 -9.52
C SER A 3 -5.18 -11.53 -9.49
N PRO A 4 -5.00 -10.20 -9.53
CA PRO A 4 -3.72 -9.54 -9.34
C PRO A 4 -3.21 -9.76 -7.91
N SER A 5 -1.91 -9.93 -7.76
CA SER A 5 -1.26 -9.86 -6.46
C SER A 5 -1.27 -8.42 -5.96
N ASP A 6 -1.20 -8.23 -4.64
CA ASP A 6 -1.06 -6.89 -4.10
C ASP A 6 0.34 -6.33 -4.42
N GLY A 7 0.39 -5.14 -5.04
CA GLY A 7 1.63 -4.58 -5.57
C GLY A 7 1.82 -4.76 -7.06
N GLU A 8 0.95 -5.51 -7.75
CA GLU A 8 1.14 -5.87 -9.14
C GLU A 8 1.21 -4.65 -10.08
N THR A 9 2.12 -4.73 -11.04
CA THR A 9 2.35 -3.66 -12.02
C THR A 9 1.82 -4.00 -13.40
N MET A 10 1.16 -3.03 -14.01
CA MET A 10 0.63 -3.11 -15.37
C MET A 10 1.30 -2.07 -16.26
N SER A 11 1.44 -2.36 -17.56
CA SER A 11 2.04 -1.40 -18.50
C SER A 11 1.16 -0.17 -18.76
N SER A 12 -0.18 -0.29 -18.65
CA SER A 12 -1.10 0.83 -18.84
C SER A 12 -2.42 0.64 -18.09
N THR A 13 -3.18 1.73 -17.89
CA THR A 13 -4.51 1.72 -17.27
C THR A 13 -5.60 1.12 -18.17
N GLY A 14 -5.35 1.02 -19.48
CA GLY A 14 -6.31 0.47 -20.45
C GLY A 14 -6.23 -1.05 -20.59
N ASN A 15 -5.16 -1.67 -20.10
CA ASN A 15 -4.99 -3.12 -20.20
C ASN A 15 -6.07 -3.85 -19.42
N SER A 16 -6.46 -5.03 -19.93
CA SER A 16 -7.31 -5.95 -19.18
C SER A 16 -6.54 -6.50 -17.98
N VAL A 17 -7.15 -6.46 -16.80
CA VAL A 17 -6.62 -7.08 -15.59
C VAL A 17 -7.10 -8.51 -15.56
N HIS A 18 -6.16 -9.46 -15.40
CA HIS A 18 -6.50 -10.85 -15.15
C HIS A 18 -6.76 -11.04 -13.66
N PHE A 19 -7.90 -11.65 -13.34
CA PHE A 19 -8.27 -11.98 -11.97
C PHE A 19 -8.37 -13.49 -11.86
N GLU A 20 -7.72 -14.06 -10.84
CA GLU A 20 -7.82 -15.49 -10.58
C GLU A 20 -7.66 -15.85 -9.11
N GLY A 21 -8.09 -17.05 -8.78
CA GLY A 21 -7.83 -17.66 -7.49
C GLY A 21 -8.62 -18.93 -7.30
N PHE A 22 -8.72 -19.35 -6.04
CA PHE A 22 -9.44 -20.55 -5.65
C PHE A 22 -10.49 -20.24 -4.58
N ASP A 23 -11.49 -21.12 -4.49
CA ASP A 23 -12.44 -21.21 -3.38
C ASP A 23 -12.65 -22.68 -2.97
N TYR A 24 -13.25 -22.93 -1.82
CA TYR A 24 -13.51 -24.28 -1.30
C TYR A 24 -14.81 -24.91 -1.81
N THR A 25 -15.60 -24.17 -2.58
CA THR A 25 -16.94 -24.62 -3.03
C THR A 25 -17.12 -24.36 -4.52
N SER A 26 -17.52 -25.39 -5.26
CA SER A 26 -17.85 -25.28 -6.69
C SER A 26 -19.11 -24.45 -6.93
N GLY A 27 -19.21 -23.82 -8.10
CA GLY A 27 -20.37 -22.98 -8.45
C GLY A 27 -20.48 -21.69 -7.61
N THR A 28 -19.48 -21.37 -6.79
CA THR A 28 -19.44 -20.15 -6.00
C THR A 28 -19.20 -18.98 -6.92
N ARG A 29 -20.10 -17.99 -6.89
CA ARG A 29 -19.90 -16.72 -7.57
C ARG A 29 -18.94 -15.85 -6.77
N VAL A 30 -17.90 -15.38 -7.43
CA VAL A 30 -16.91 -14.44 -6.93
C VAL A 30 -17.17 -13.07 -7.57
N ASN A 31 -17.45 -12.08 -6.75
CA ASN A 31 -17.65 -10.69 -7.15
C ASN A 31 -16.32 -9.95 -7.03
N ILE A 32 -15.89 -9.35 -8.15
CA ILE A 32 -14.71 -8.48 -8.21
C ILE A 32 -15.22 -7.04 -8.17
N GLN A 33 -14.67 -6.26 -7.26
CA GLN A 33 -15.04 -4.86 -7.06
C GLN A 33 -13.82 -3.96 -7.16
N VAL A 34 -14.05 -2.72 -7.58
CA VAL A 34 -13.02 -1.69 -7.70
C VAL A 34 -13.38 -0.49 -6.83
N TYR A 35 -12.38 0.09 -6.18
CA TYR A 35 -12.59 1.27 -5.35
C TYR A 35 -12.90 2.51 -6.20
N ASN A 36 -13.97 3.20 -5.86
CA ASN A 36 -14.37 4.46 -6.45
C ASN A 36 -13.88 5.63 -5.58
N PRO A 37 -12.92 6.43 -6.07
CA PRO A 37 -12.38 7.55 -5.30
C PRO A 37 -13.41 8.66 -5.04
N SER A 38 -14.43 8.78 -5.89
CA SER A 38 -15.46 9.83 -5.78
C SER A 38 -16.47 9.51 -4.69
N SER A 39 -16.98 8.28 -4.66
CA SER A 39 -17.95 7.83 -3.65
C SER A 39 -17.30 7.34 -2.36
N ARG A 40 -15.96 7.14 -2.36
CA ARG A 40 -15.20 6.46 -1.29
C ARG A 40 -15.72 5.05 -1.00
N GLY A 41 -16.32 4.40 -1.99
CA GLY A 41 -16.91 3.07 -1.91
C GLY A 41 -16.27 2.07 -2.87
N PHE A 42 -16.77 0.83 -2.87
CA PHE A 42 -16.40 -0.18 -3.86
C PHE A 42 -17.57 -0.42 -4.80
N ASP A 43 -17.31 -0.26 -6.10
CA ASP A 43 -18.29 -0.51 -7.15
C ASP A 43 -18.08 -1.89 -7.77
N PRO A 44 -19.14 -2.58 -8.24
CA PRO A 44 -19.00 -3.81 -8.99
C PRO A 44 -18.16 -3.59 -10.27
N LEU A 45 -17.16 -4.44 -10.48
CA LEU A 45 -16.32 -4.41 -11.69
C LEU A 45 -16.68 -5.57 -12.63
N THR A 46 -16.61 -6.81 -12.13
CA THR A 46 -16.95 -8.03 -12.88
C THR A 46 -17.23 -9.18 -11.89
N SER A 47 -17.53 -10.38 -12.39
CA SER A 47 -17.65 -11.58 -11.56
C SER A 47 -17.20 -12.84 -12.28
N ALA A 48 -16.73 -13.82 -11.51
CA ALA A 48 -16.41 -15.17 -11.98
C ALA A 48 -17.25 -16.19 -11.21
N THR A 49 -17.29 -17.42 -11.70
CA THR A 49 -17.85 -18.57 -10.98
C THR A 49 -16.79 -19.65 -10.89
N THR A 50 -16.65 -20.28 -9.72
CA THR A 50 -15.72 -21.39 -9.56
C THR A 50 -16.12 -22.59 -10.42
N GLY A 51 -15.13 -23.26 -11.00
CA GLY A 51 -15.31 -24.43 -11.84
C GLY A 51 -15.93 -25.62 -11.09
N ALA A 52 -16.35 -26.64 -11.85
CA ALA A 52 -16.88 -27.88 -11.29
C ALA A 52 -15.79 -28.88 -10.87
N THR A 53 -14.63 -28.83 -11.53
CA THR A 53 -13.52 -29.76 -11.29
C THR A 53 -12.61 -29.20 -10.19
N PRO A 54 -12.42 -29.91 -9.05
CA PRO A 54 -11.51 -29.47 -8.02
C PRO A 54 -10.05 -29.78 -8.35
N TYR A 55 -9.17 -28.96 -7.79
CA TYR A 55 -7.76 -29.24 -7.57
C TYR A 55 -7.62 -29.75 -6.14
N SER A 56 -7.16 -30.99 -5.97
CA SER A 56 -6.91 -31.54 -4.64
C SER A 56 -5.54 -31.12 -4.15
N TYR A 57 -5.50 -30.39 -3.03
CA TYR A 57 -4.27 -29.90 -2.40
C TYR A 57 -4.41 -29.92 -0.89
N ASP A 58 -3.43 -30.49 -0.19
CA ASP A 58 -3.40 -30.60 1.27
C ASP A 58 -4.69 -31.23 1.86
N GLY A 59 -5.14 -32.33 1.25
CA GLY A 59 -6.36 -33.04 1.65
C GLY A 59 -7.68 -32.27 1.40
N SER A 60 -7.61 -31.08 0.81
CA SER A 60 -8.75 -30.21 0.53
C SER A 60 -9.01 -30.06 -0.97
N ASN A 61 -10.27 -29.87 -1.33
CA ASN A 61 -10.66 -29.60 -2.71
C ASN A 61 -10.81 -28.09 -2.94
N TRP A 62 -10.16 -27.61 -3.99
CA TRP A 62 -10.12 -26.20 -4.38
C TRP A 62 -10.66 -26.00 -5.78
N TYR A 63 -11.53 -25.03 -5.95
CA TYR A 63 -12.19 -24.76 -7.22
C TYR A 63 -11.69 -23.44 -7.77
N TYR A 64 -11.01 -23.52 -8.91
CA TYR A 64 -10.43 -22.36 -9.58
C TYR A 64 -11.52 -21.47 -10.17
N TRP A 65 -11.30 -20.17 -10.12
CA TRP A 65 -12.11 -19.16 -10.79
C TRP A 65 -11.19 -18.18 -11.52
N THR A 66 -11.66 -17.65 -12.65
CA THR A 66 -10.93 -16.66 -13.43
C THR A 66 -11.89 -15.67 -14.10
N ALA A 67 -11.45 -14.42 -14.25
CA ALA A 67 -12.10 -13.39 -15.04
C ALA A 67 -11.05 -12.43 -15.60
N SER A 68 -11.38 -11.74 -16.68
CA SER A 68 -10.53 -10.67 -17.23
C SER A 68 -11.38 -9.44 -17.51
N GLN A 69 -10.95 -8.28 -17.02
CA GLN A 69 -11.70 -7.03 -17.17
C GLN A 69 -10.76 -5.82 -17.12
N SER A 70 -10.91 -4.88 -18.07
CA SER A 70 -10.27 -3.57 -17.97
C SER A 70 -10.94 -2.73 -16.89
N ILE A 71 -10.13 -2.07 -16.05
CA ILE A 71 -10.62 -1.13 -15.03
C ILE A 71 -10.90 0.22 -15.69
N PRO A 72 -12.15 0.74 -15.62
CA PRO A 72 -12.46 2.06 -16.17
C PRO A 72 -11.57 3.17 -15.61
N SER A 73 -11.19 4.13 -16.45
CA SER A 73 -10.26 5.22 -16.12
C SER A 73 -10.68 6.04 -14.89
N THR A 74 -11.98 6.15 -14.62
CA THR A 74 -12.54 6.88 -13.47
C THR A 74 -12.19 6.26 -12.11
N TYR A 75 -11.78 4.99 -12.08
CA TYR A 75 -11.37 4.29 -10.86
C TYR A 75 -9.85 4.36 -10.62
N TRP A 76 -9.09 4.80 -11.61
CA TRP A 76 -7.66 5.02 -11.47
C TRP A 76 -7.41 6.39 -10.82
N ARG A 77 -6.49 6.42 -9.84
CA ARG A 77 -5.99 7.64 -9.23
C ARG A 77 -4.63 7.96 -9.83
N GLY A 78 -4.44 9.22 -10.24
CA GLY A 78 -3.15 9.71 -10.69
C GLY A 78 -2.14 9.70 -9.54
N GLY A 79 -0.94 9.19 -9.82
CA GLY A 79 0.24 9.31 -8.97
C GLY A 79 1.23 10.32 -9.53
N ARG A 80 2.34 10.49 -8.83
CA ARG A 80 3.46 11.29 -9.32
C ARG A 80 4.03 10.69 -10.62
N LYS A 81 4.70 11.54 -11.40
CA LYS A 81 5.38 11.17 -12.67
C LYS A 81 4.48 10.52 -13.73
N GLY A 82 3.17 10.77 -13.68
CA GLY A 82 2.20 10.18 -14.63
C GLY A 82 1.88 8.72 -14.35
N GLY A 83 2.25 8.20 -13.16
CA GLY A 83 1.77 6.91 -12.67
C GLY A 83 0.26 6.90 -12.45
N SER A 84 -0.34 5.72 -12.42
CA SER A 84 -1.71 5.53 -11.94
C SER A 84 -1.81 4.32 -11.01
N TYR A 85 -2.79 4.37 -10.11
CA TYR A 85 -3.06 3.35 -9.11
C TYR A 85 -4.57 3.03 -9.04
N ALA A 86 -4.92 1.76 -8.85
CA ALA A 86 -6.28 1.30 -8.58
C ALA A 86 -6.29 0.30 -7.41
N LYS A 87 -7.41 0.25 -6.67
CA LYS A 87 -7.62 -0.72 -5.59
C LYS A 87 -8.77 -1.64 -5.97
N VAL A 88 -8.54 -2.95 -5.89
CA VAL A 88 -9.56 -3.97 -6.16
C VAL A 88 -9.74 -4.86 -4.94
N ARG A 89 -10.90 -5.51 -4.82
CA ARG A 89 -11.15 -6.55 -3.82
C ARG A 89 -12.04 -7.65 -4.40
N THR A 90 -11.95 -8.83 -3.81
CA THR A 90 -12.78 -9.98 -4.18
C THR A 90 -13.60 -10.49 -3.00
N LEU A 91 -14.88 -10.72 -3.26
CA LEU A 91 -15.84 -11.22 -2.29
C LEU A 91 -16.60 -12.41 -2.87
N ARG A 92 -16.98 -13.37 -2.05
CA ARG A 92 -17.97 -14.38 -2.42
C ARG A 92 -19.35 -13.73 -2.57
N SER A 93 -20.30 -14.46 -3.16
CA SER A 93 -21.70 -14.03 -3.28
C SER A 93 -22.37 -13.68 -1.96
N ASN A 94 -21.95 -14.31 -0.85
CA ASN A 94 -22.42 -14.02 0.50
C ASN A 94 -21.74 -12.81 1.17
N GLY A 95 -20.84 -12.10 0.46
CA GLY A 95 -20.11 -10.95 0.98
C GLY A 95 -18.84 -11.29 1.76
N SER A 96 -18.55 -12.57 2.02
CA SER A 96 -17.30 -12.95 2.69
C SER A 96 -16.08 -12.71 1.80
N SER A 97 -14.98 -12.36 2.43
CA SER A 97 -13.75 -11.99 1.73
C SER A 97 -13.00 -13.19 1.16
N ILE A 98 -12.39 -12.98 0.00
CA ILE A 98 -11.35 -13.86 -0.54
C ILE A 98 -10.02 -13.11 -0.37
N ASN A 99 -9.06 -13.73 0.32
CA ASN A 99 -7.80 -13.08 0.62
C ASN A 99 -7.02 -12.75 -0.66
N SER A 100 -6.42 -11.56 -0.73
CA SER A 100 -5.37 -11.26 -1.71
C SER A 100 -4.03 -11.76 -1.19
N VAL A 101 -3.10 -12.02 -2.09
CA VAL A 101 -1.75 -12.48 -1.76
C VAL A 101 -0.72 -11.40 -2.10
N ARG A 102 0.47 -11.50 -1.51
CA ARG A 102 1.62 -10.64 -1.81
C ARG A 102 2.19 -10.94 -3.20
N SER A 103 2.97 -10.03 -3.78
CA SER A 103 3.58 -10.23 -5.10
C SER A 103 4.61 -11.38 -5.15
N ASP A 104 5.16 -11.78 -4.00
CA ASP A 104 6.13 -12.87 -3.84
C ASP A 104 5.47 -14.22 -3.45
N TRP A 105 4.14 -14.34 -3.62
CA TRP A 105 3.38 -15.47 -3.09
C TRP A 105 3.87 -16.84 -3.57
N GLU A 106 4.43 -16.97 -4.78
CA GLU A 106 4.96 -18.23 -5.29
C GLU A 106 6.16 -18.72 -4.45
N THR A 107 7.06 -17.80 -4.11
CA THR A 107 8.18 -18.09 -3.19
C THR A 107 7.65 -18.40 -1.79
N CYS A 108 6.64 -17.66 -1.34
CA CYS A 108 6.00 -17.89 -0.05
C CYS A 108 5.31 -19.28 0.03
N GLN A 109 4.60 -19.71 -1.01
CA GLN A 109 3.97 -21.04 -1.11
C GLN A 109 5.01 -22.16 -0.98
N THR A 110 6.19 -21.96 -1.56
CA THR A 110 7.28 -22.94 -1.45
C THR A 110 7.76 -23.09 -0.01
N GLN A 111 7.75 -22.01 0.78
CA GLN A 111 8.12 -22.02 2.20
C GLN A 111 7.00 -22.53 3.10
N TYR A 112 5.74 -22.24 2.75
CA TYR A 112 4.55 -22.59 3.52
C TYR A 112 3.54 -23.36 2.63
N PRO A 113 3.81 -24.65 2.34
CA PRO A 113 2.97 -25.44 1.45
C PRO A 113 1.64 -25.85 2.08
N GLY A 114 1.50 -25.84 3.41
CA GLY A 114 0.22 -26.12 4.06
C GLY A 114 -0.79 -25.00 3.80
N VAL A 115 -2.06 -25.32 3.57
CA VAL A 115 -3.10 -24.31 3.25
C VAL A 115 -3.24 -23.27 4.35
N SER A 116 -3.32 -23.72 5.60
CA SER A 116 -3.49 -22.84 6.76
C SER A 116 -2.27 -21.93 6.94
N GLU A 117 -1.07 -22.45 6.72
CA GLU A 117 0.18 -21.70 6.80
C GLU A 117 0.31 -20.71 5.64
N PHE A 118 -0.03 -21.14 4.41
CA PHE A 118 -0.06 -20.29 3.23
C PHE A 118 -0.95 -19.07 3.47
N ILE A 119 -2.18 -19.27 3.96
CA ILE A 119 -3.07 -18.14 4.23
C ILE A 119 -2.51 -17.25 5.35
N ALA A 120 -1.92 -17.82 6.39
CA ALA A 120 -1.36 -17.07 7.51
C ALA A 120 -0.11 -16.24 7.14
N HIS A 121 0.69 -16.71 6.18
CA HIS A 121 2.00 -16.12 5.87
C HIS A 121 2.09 -15.45 4.48
N CYS A 122 1.25 -15.85 3.53
CA CYS A 122 1.32 -15.38 2.14
C CYS A 122 0.20 -14.41 1.75
N ALA A 123 -0.85 -14.29 2.58
CA ALA A 123 -1.85 -13.25 2.40
C ALA A 123 -1.20 -11.86 2.47
N SER A 124 -1.67 -10.93 1.65
CA SER A 124 -1.23 -9.54 1.75
C SER A 124 -1.76 -8.91 3.02
N ASP A 125 -0.97 -8.03 3.63
CA ASP A 125 -1.42 -7.13 4.70
C ASP A 125 -2.62 -6.25 4.26
N GLN A 126 -2.80 -6.05 2.96
CA GLN A 126 -3.90 -5.32 2.35
C GLN A 126 -5.18 -6.16 2.21
N SER A 127 -5.11 -7.47 2.47
CA SER A 127 -6.20 -8.42 2.28
C SER A 127 -7.51 -7.95 2.93
N PRO A 128 -8.65 -8.05 2.22
CA PRO A 128 -8.84 -8.71 0.92
C PRO A 128 -8.59 -7.83 -0.31
N ASN A 129 -7.97 -6.67 -0.12
CA ASN A 129 -7.70 -5.74 -1.20
C ASN A 129 -6.36 -6.03 -1.86
N ALA A 130 -6.26 -5.76 -3.16
CA ALA A 130 -4.99 -5.68 -3.87
C ALA A 130 -4.88 -4.30 -4.52
N ASN A 131 -3.69 -3.71 -4.41
CA ASN A 131 -3.34 -2.47 -5.06
C ASN A 131 -2.62 -2.76 -6.38
N LEU A 132 -3.14 -2.18 -7.46
CA LEU A 132 -2.63 -2.25 -8.82
C LEU A 132 -1.93 -0.94 -9.18
N TYR A 133 -0.76 -1.02 -9.82
CA TYR A 133 0.03 0.15 -10.17
C TYR A 133 0.40 0.12 -11.66
N THR A 134 0.53 1.28 -12.30
CA THR A 134 1.22 1.32 -13.61
C THR A 134 2.73 1.23 -13.42
N THR A 135 3.46 0.81 -14.45
CA THR A 135 4.94 0.76 -14.42
C THR A 135 5.59 2.13 -14.18
N SER A 136 4.91 3.22 -14.55
CA SER A 136 5.33 4.60 -14.29
C SER A 136 5.06 5.07 -12.85
N TYR A 137 4.31 4.31 -12.05
CA TYR A 137 4.03 4.65 -10.65
C TYR A 137 5.27 4.35 -9.78
N PRO A 138 5.60 5.20 -8.78
CA PRO A 138 6.73 4.96 -7.87
C PRO A 138 6.73 3.53 -7.32
N ARG A 139 7.92 2.94 -7.14
CA ARG A 139 8.06 1.56 -6.65
C ARG A 139 7.95 1.44 -5.13
N ASN A 140 8.31 2.49 -4.40
CA ASN A 140 8.36 2.48 -2.94
C ASN A 140 7.22 3.34 -2.36
N VAL A 141 7.09 3.32 -1.03
CA VAL A 141 6.29 4.31 -0.31
C VAL A 141 6.92 5.70 -0.52
N ASP A 142 6.16 6.66 -1.06
CA ASP A 142 6.65 8.03 -1.29
C ASP A 142 6.06 8.97 -0.25
N LEU A 143 6.77 9.13 0.86
CA LEU A 143 6.32 9.94 1.98
C LEU A 143 6.70 11.40 1.78
N ILE A 144 5.71 12.30 1.85
CA ILE A 144 5.84 13.75 1.83
C ILE A 144 5.52 14.26 3.25
N LEU A 145 6.45 14.97 3.87
CA LEU A 145 6.24 15.66 5.14
C LEU A 145 5.57 17.01 4.86
N ASP A 146 4.26 17.08 5.10
CA ASP A 146 3.44 18.26 4.82
C ASP A 146 3.63 19.35 5.87
N LEU A 147 3.77 18.95 7.14
CA LEU A 147 3.74 19.88 8.26
C LEU A 147 4.51 19.34 9.46
N ILE A 148 5.15 20.25 10.18
CA ILE A 148 5.75 20.01 11.50
C ILE A 148 5.05 20.91 12.51
N LEU A 149 4.39 20.30 13.50
CA LEU A 149 3.68 21.00 14.57
C LEU A 149 4.44 20.83 15.88
N PHE A 150 4.83 21.94 16.50
CA PHE A 150 5.49 21.95 17.80
C PHE A 150 4.49 22.18 18.93
N ALA A 151 4.55 21.33 19.96
CA ALA A 151 3.80 21.48 21.20
C ALA A 151 4.73 21.22 22.40
N PRO A 152 4.37 21.69 23.61
CA PRO A 152 5.13 21.38 24.83
C PRO A 152 5.29 19.86 25.06
N SER A 153 4.29 19.08 24.66
CA SER A 153 4.26 17.62 24.78
C SER A 153 5.07 16.87 23.69
N GLY A 154 5.60 17.57 22.68
CA GLY A 154 6.36 16.97 21.59
C GLY A 154 6.10 17.59 20.23
N THR A 155 6.67 16.98 19.19
CA THR A 155 6.49 17.40 17.79
C THR A 155 5.57 16.41 17.08
N THR A 156 4.66 16.90 16.25
CA THR A 156 3.84 16.07 15.35
C THR A 156 4.26 16.32 13.91
N LEU A 157 4.53 15.24 13.17
CA LEU A 157 4.88 15.25 11.76
C LEU A 157 3.67 14.79 10.95
N ARG A 158 3.14 15.65 10.08
CA ARG A 158 2.07 15.28 9.16
C ARG A 158 2.67 14.74 7.88
N VAL A 159 2.39 13.48 7.56
CA VAL A 159 3.03 12.76 6.46
C VAL A 159 1.99 12.24 5.49
N HIS A 160 2.13 12.59 4.22
CA HIS A 160 1.30 12.14 3.12
C HIS A 160 2.03 11.09 2.28
N ASN A 161 1.35 10.01 1.86
CA ASN A 161 1.94 9.03 0.94
C ASN A 161 1.52 9.31 -0.50
N ALA A 162 2.45 9.73 -1.34
CA ALA A 162 2.29 9.93 -2.78
C ALA A 162 2.73 8.70 -3.63
N GLY A 163 3.16 7.62 -2.98
CA GLY A 163 3.72 6.42 -3.60
C GLY A 163 2.83 5.21 -3.36
N ARG A 164 3.46 4.03 -3.27
CA ARG A 164 2.72 2.77 -3.05
C ARG A 164 2.26 2.63 -1.61
N ALA A 165 1.29 1.76 -1.41
CA ALA A 165 0.93 1.30 -0.07
C ALA A 165 2.15 0.69 0.61
N GLY A 166 2.32 0.97 1.89
CA GLY A 166 3.33 0.34 2.72
C GLY A 166 3.32 0.90 4.14
N ARG A 167 4.48 0.99 4.78
CA ARG A 167 4.62 1.41 6.18
C ARG A 167 5.55 2.60 6.33
N VAL A 168 5.23 3.44 7.29
CA VAL A 168 6.18 4.34 7.93
C VAL A 168 6.98 3.52 8.92
N THR A 169 8.31 3.51 8.77
CA THR A 169 9.23 2.68 9.56
C THR A 169 9.96 3.49 10.63
N ARG A 170 10.25 4.76 10.36
CA ARG A 170 11.02 5.61 11.27
C ARG A 170 10.74 7.08 11.04
N ALA A 171 10.89 7.90 12.08
CA ALA A 171 11.09 9.33 11.94
C ALA A 171 12.25 9.79 12.82
N GLU A 172 12.99 10.77 12.33
CA GLU A 172 14.13 11.37 12.99
C GLU A 172 13.97 12.88 12.97
N CYS A 173 14.14 13.54 14.11
CA CYS A 173 14.24 15.00 14.18
C CYS A 173 15.53 15.39 14.86
N SER A 174 16.27 16.32 14.28
CA SER A 174 17.54 16.80 14.81
C SER A 174 17.64 18.32 14.76
N SER A 175 18.46 18.84 15.66
CA SER A 175 18.91 20.22 15.75
C SER A 175 20.42 20.20 16.01
N ILE A 176 21.04 21.36 16.19
CA ILE A 176 22.47 21.47 16.49
C ILE A 176 22.87 20.70 17.76
N ARG A 177 21.98 20.62 18.78
CA ARG A 177 22.33 20.10 20.11
C ARG A 177 21.75 18.74 20.45
N ARG A 178 20.81 18.24 19.64
CA ARG A 178 20.04 17.03 19.99
C ARG A 178 19.38 16.40 18.77
N ALA A 179 19.15 15.09 18.89
CA ALA A 179 18.37 14.31 17.95
C ALA A 179 17.36 13.44 18.72
N SER A 180 16.24 13.14 18.08
CA SER A 180 15.24 12.18 18.54
C SER A 180 14.90 11.28 17.37
N THR A 181 14.83 9.97 17.64
CA THR A 181 14.50 8.94 16.66
C THR A 181 13.37 8.11 17.21
N ARG A 182 12.37 7.83 16.39
CA ARG A 182 11.25 6.95 16.74
C ARG A 182 10.98 5.98 15.61
N THR A 183 10.87 4.69 15.94
CA THR A 183 10.45 3.64 15.03
C THR A 183 8.93 3.57 14.99
N TYR A 184 8.39 3.29 13.81
CA TYR A 184 6.98 3.09 13.54
C TYR A 184 6.78 1.76 12.79
N SER A 185 5.56 1.26 12.83
CA SER A 185 5.08 0.19 11.93
C SER A 185 3.67 0.54 11.46
N GLN A 186 3.44 1.84 11.24
CA GLN A 186 2.14 2.36 10.84
C GLN A 186 1.98 2.25 9.34
N ARG A 187 0.93 1.55 8.91
CA ARG A 187 0.57 1.44 7.51
C ARG A 187 0.02 2.75 6.96
N ILE A 188 0.36 3.05 5.71
CA ILE A 188 -0.11 4.22 4.98
C ILE A 188 -0.41 3.85 3.53
N ASP A 189 -1.68 4.02 3.13
CA ASP A 189 -2.14 3.73 1.77
C ASP A 189 -1.83 4.91 0.80
N PRO A 190 -1.86 4.69 -0.53
CA PRO A 190 -1.66 5.76 -1.51
C PRO A 190 -2.66 6.91 -1.33
N GLY A 191 -2.12 8.12 -1.23
CA GLY A 191 -2.83 9.36 -1.01
C GLY A 191 -3.34 9.57 0.43
N GLN A 192 -2.99 8.69 1.37
CA GLN A 192 -3.35 8.86 2.79
C GLN A 192 -2.40 9.84 3.47
N THR A 193 -2.90 10.53 4.49
CA THR A 193 -2.10 11.35 5.40
C THR A 193 -2.16 10.79 6.83
N LEU A 194 -1.04 10.79 7.54
CA LEU A 194 -0.87 10.36 8.93
C LEU A 194 -0.22 11.46 9.78
N ASP A 195 -0.56 11.52 11.05
CA ASP A 195 0.11 12.37 12.03
C ASP A 195 1.00 11.48 12.94
N LEU A 196 2.31 11.74 12.92
CA LEU A 196 3.32 10.98 13.66
C LEU A 196 3.87 11.80 14.82
N ALA A 197 3.67 11.32 16.05
CA ALA A 197 4.22 11.99 17.24
C ALA A 197 5.68 11.60 17.48
N ILE A 198 6.60 12.56 17.48
CA ILE A 198 8.00 12.37 17.85
C ILE A 198 8.34 13.13 19.13
N GLY A 199 9.05 12.47 20.05
CA GLY A 199 9.47 13.01 21.33
C GLY A 199 10.60 14.04 21.17
N PHE A 200 10.29 15.18 20.55
CA PHE A 200 11.19 16.29 20.28
C PHE A 200 10.44 17.59 20.57
N THR A 201 10.95 18.48 21.42
CA THR A 201 10.30 19.76 21.78
C THR A 201 11.32 20.89 21.75
N PRO A 202 11.35 21.83 20.79
CA PRO A 202 12.43 22.80 20.61
C PRO A 202 12.93 23.40 21.94
N SER A 203 14.25 23.54 22.09
CA SER A 203 14.88 23.98 23.34
C SER A 203 14.76 25.49 23.54
N TYR A 204 14.67 26.25 22.44
CA TYR A 204 14.55 27.70 22.45
C TYR A 204 13.90 28.19 21.13
N TYR A 205 13.38 29.42 21.16
CA TYR A 205 12.79 30.05 19.99
C TYR A 205 13.84 30.30 18.90
N GLY A 206 13.51 29.96 17.64
CA GLY A 206 14.43 30.07 16.50
C GLY A 206 15.47 28.95 16.39
N GLU A 207 15.35 27.87 17.17
CA GLU A 207 16.14 26.66 16.97
C GLU A 207 15.77 26.01 15.62
N ARG A 208 16.77 25.80 14.75
CA ARG A 208 16.60 25.12 13.46
C ARG A 208 16.45 23.63 13.66
N ILE A 209 15.40 23.07 13.09
CA ILE A 209 15.06 21.65 13.25
C ILE A 209 14.89 21.02 11.87
N THR A 210 15.54 19.88 11.69
CA THR A 210 15.37 19.03 10.53
C THR A 210 14.63 17.78 10.96
N CYS A 211 13.55 17.43 10.26
CA CYS A 211 12.89 16.14 10.44
C CYS A 211 12.91 15.35 9.13
N THR A 212 13.10 14.04 9.26
CA THR A 212 13.10 13.06 8.16
C THR A 212 12.19 11.91 8.55
N VAL A 213 11.34 11.48 7.63
CA VAL A 213 10.45 10.33 7.83
C VAL A 213 10.81 9.27 6.80
N PHE A 214 10.91 8.01 7.22
CA PHE A 214 11.38 6.88 6.43
C PHE A 214 10.20 5.96 6.13
N GLY A 215 10.00 5.65 4.86
CA GLY A 215 9.10 4.60 4.40
C GLY A 215 9.81 3.26 4.33
N GLU A 216 9.05 2.19 4.14
CA GLU A 216 9.61 0.91 3.72
C GLU A 216 9.87 0.89 2.20
N ASP A 217 11.00 0.31 1.80
CA ASP A 217 11.23 -0.10 0.41
C ASP A 217 10.52 -1.43 0.10
N LEU A 218 10.74 -1.96 -1.11
CA LEU A 218 10.16 -3.23 -1.55
C LEU A 218 10.63 -4.43 -0.73
N GLU A 219 11.80 -4.34 -0.09
CA GLU A 219 12.34 -5.38 0.78
C GLU A 219 11.95 -5.19 2.26
N GLY A 220 11.22 -4.13 2.59
CA GLY A 220 10.80 -3.81 3.95
C GLY A 220 11.86 -3.05 4.78
N HIS A 221 12.93 -2.57 4.16
CA HIS A 221 13.96 -1.80 4.85
C HIS A 221 13.60 -0.30 4.91
N ALA A 222 14.15 0.39 5.92
CA ALA A 222 13.92 1.82 6.09
C ALA A 222 14.82 2.64 5.14
N GLU A 223 14.23 3.31 4.16
CA GLU A 223 14.98 4.12 3.19
C GLU A 223 15.04 5.60 3.61
N ALA A 224 16.26 6.17 3.61
CA ALA A 224 16.56 7.55 4.06
C ALA A 224 16.35 8.58 2.96
N LEU A 225 15.89 9.77 3.35
CA LEU A 225 15.30 10.73 2.42
C LEU A 225 15.87 12.13 2.63
N THR A 226 16.23 12.81 1.54
CA THR A 226 16.96 14.10 1.57
C THR A 226 16.20 15.17 0.84
N CYS A 227 16.06 16.35 1.45
CA CYS A 227 15.34 17.47 0.87
C CYS A 227 16.19 18.70 0.71
N THR A 228 15.88 19.43 -0.36
CA THR A 228 16.41 20.75 -0.67
C THR A 228 15.33 21.79 -0.43
N THR A 229 15.72 22.90 0.19
CA THR A 229 14.83 24.04 0.49
C THR A 229 15.26 25.21 -0.37
N SER A 230 14.32 25.82 -1.10
CA SER A 230 14.55 27.08 -1.84
C SER A 230 13.33 28.00 -1.67
N GLY A 231 13.55 29.24 -1.22
CA GLY A 231 12.50 30.25 -1.17
C GLY A 231 11.37 30.04 -0.16
N GLY A 232 11.60 29.34 0.96
CA GLY A 232 10.57 29.11 2.00
C GLY A 232 9.55 28.03 1.65
N VAL A 233 9.71 27.36 0.51
CA VAL A 233 8.95 26.18 0.11
C VAL A 233 9.91 25.00 0.04
N THR A 234 9.64 23.94 0.80
CA THR A 234 10.39 22.69 0.72
C THR A 234 9.70 21.79 -0.31
N THR A 235 10.32 21.66 -1.49
CA THR A 235 9.83 20.73 -2.52
C THR A 235 10.54 19.40 -2.35
N CYS A 236 9.82 18.42 -1.82
CA CYS A 236 10.34 17.08 -1.61
C CYS A 236 10.12 16.24 -2.88
N GLY A 237 11.19 15.82 -3.56
CA GLY A 237 11.15 14.78 -4.60
C GLY A 237 11.40 13.41 -3.96
N ASP A 238 10.74 12.37 -4.50
CA ASP A 238 10.76 10.95 -4.13
C ASP A 238 11.25 10.65 -2.71
N ASN A 239 10.27 10.76 -1.81
CA ASN A 239 10.27 10.48 -0.39
C ASN A 239 11.16 11.47 0.42
N SER A 240 10.64 12.04 1.53
CA SER A 240 10.98 13.42 1.94
C SER A 240 11.65 13.65 3.31
N ARG A 241 12.37 14.78 3.38
CA ARG A 241 12.90 15.51 4.55
C ARG A 241 12.33 16.94 4.60
N THR A 242 12.24 17.56 5.77
CA THR A 242 11.85 18.98 5.86
C THR A 242 12.67 19.68 6.92
N THR A 243 13.17 20.86 6.59
CA THR A 243 13.88 21.74 7.51
C THR A 243 13.01 22.97 7.74
N VAL A 244 12.63 23.22 8.99
CA VAL A 244 11.86 24.42 9.37
C VAL A 244 12.83 25.41 10.04
N PHE A 245 12.73 26.68 9.63
CA PHE A 245 13.52 27.79 10.16
C PHE A 245 12.81 28.50 11.31
#